data_AF-A0A9D4X469-F1
#
_entry.id   AF-A0A9D4X469-F1
#
_cell.length_a   1.000
_cell.length_b   1.000
_cell.length_c   1.000
_cell.angle_alpha   90.00
_cell.angle_beta   90.00
_cell.angle_gamma   90.00
#
_symmetry.space_group_name_H-M   'P 1'
#
loop_
_entity.id
_entity.type
_entity.pdbx_description
1 polymer ?
#
loop_
_entity_poly.entity_id
_entity_poly.type
_entity_poly.pdbx_seq_one_letter_code
_entity_poly.pdbx_strand_id
1 'polypeptide(L)'
;MIKSFGSQPPEKWMSLPDMGYLIANRYNVVLVCLGNPCMTFFPMTSSHSPNVSIYCIGFVNHNHWIQVNMKKGFPLPPVTLDWKKFRSHIATTWMLGFAGRVQH
;
A
#
# COMPACT_ATOMS: atom_id res chain seq x y z
N MET A 1 11.03 20.07 15.71
CA MET A 1 11.26 19.58 14.33
C MET A 1 12.56 18.77 14.36
N ILE A 2 12.52 17.47 14.07
CA ILE A 2 13.72 16.62 14.07
C ILE A 2 14.54 17.00 12.83
N LYS A 3 15.80 17.42 13.04
CA LYS A 3 16.66 17.98 11.97
C LYS A 3 17.20 16.91 11.02
N SER A 4 17.47 15.70 11.51
CA SER A 4 17.61 14.46 10.75
C SER A 4 17.68 13.28 11.74
N PHE A 5 17.45 12.06 11.27
CA PHE A 5 17.61 10.85 12.08
C PHE A 5 19.01 10.21 11.96
N GLY A 6 19.96 10.85 11.27
CA GLY A 6 21.25 10.21 10.92
C GLY A 6 21.07 9.01 9.99
N SER A 7 22.19 8.36 9.61
CA SER A 7 22.13 7.09 8.88
C SER A 7 21.54 6.02 9.79
N GLN A 8 20.55 5.28 9.29
CA GLN A 8 19.90 4.20 10.02
C GLN A 8 20.34 2.86 9.42
N PRO A 9 20.57 1.82 10.24
CA PRO A 9 20.96 0.52 9.71
C PRO A 9 19.76 -0.16 9.02
N PRO A 10 19.99 -1.09 8.08
CA PRO A 10 18.93 -1.65 7.22
C PRO A 10 17.76 -2.28 7.98
N GLU A 11 17.98 -2.80 9.18
CA GLU A 11 16.94 -3.42 10.01
C GLU A 11 15.94 -2.40 10.59
N LYS A 12 16.27 -1.10 10.49
CA LYS A 12 15.38 0.01 10.85
C LYS A 12 14.67 0.63 9.64
N TRP A 13 14.97 0.17 8.43
CA TRP A 13 14.34 0.70 7.22
C TRP A 13 12.90 0.21 7.11
N MET A 14 12.08 0.98 6.39
CA MET A 14 10.75 0.54 6.01
C MET A 14 10.83 -0.67 5.07
N SER A 15 10.21 -1.78 5.46
CA SER A 15 10.14 -3.03 4.71
C SER A 15 8.70 -3.41 4.37
N LEU A 16 8.52 -4.08 3.22
CA LEU A 16 7.26 -4.69 2.82
C LEU A 16 7.30 -6.21 3.05
N PRO A 17 6.16 -6.87 3.32
CA PRO A 17 4.79 -6.32 3.27
C PRO A 17 4.31 -5.60 4.55
N ASP A 18 4.97 -5.81 5.69
CA ASP A 18 4.45 -5.40 7.02
C ASP A 18 4.11 -3.90 7.11
N MET A 19 5.03 -3.02 6.68
CA MET A 19 4.79 -1.58 6.72
C MET A 19 3.66 -1.15 5.78
N GLY A 20 3.43 -1.89 4.70
CA GLY A 20 2.34 -1.62 3.77
C GLY A 20 0.97 -1.72 4.45
N TYR A 21 0.77 -2.75 5.28
CA TYR A 21 -0.45 -2.89 6.07
C TYR A 21 -0.55 -1.82 7.17
N LEU A 22 0.55 -1.51 7.85
CA LEU A 22 0.55 -0.48 8.90
C LEU A 22 0.14 0.88 8.33
N ILE A 23 0.71 1.27 7.19
CA ILE A 23 0.37 2.53 6.49
C ILE A 23 -1.10 2.51 6.05
N ALA A 24 -1.53 1.45 5.35
CA ALA A 24 -2.89 1.36 4.83
C ALA A 24 -3.93 1.45 5.96
N ASN A 25 -3.75 0.72 7.06
CA ASN A 25 -4.68 0.73 8.19
C ASN A 25 -4.62 2.04 8.98
N ARG A 26 -3.42 2.55 9.29
CA ARG A 26 -3.25 3.74 10.13
C ARG A 26 -3.87 4.98 9.50
N TYR A 27 -3.72 5.13 8.18
CA TYR A 27 -4.19 6.31 7.46
C TYR A 27 -5.49 6.07 6.68
N ASN A 28 -5.99 4.83 6.66
CA ASN A 28 -7.17 4.42 5.89
C ASN A 28 -7.07 4.78 4.40
N VAL A 29 -5.94 4.41 3.79
CA VAL A 29 -5.59 4.69 2.39
C VAL A 29 -5.33 3.40 1.63
N VAL A 30 -5.39 3.46 0.30
CA VAL A 30 -4.82 2.42 -0.55
C VAL A 30 -3.34 2.73 -0.78
N LEU A 31 -2.46 1.84 -0.38
CA LEU A 31 -1.04 1.95 -0.71
C LEU A 31 -0.71 0.99 -1.86
N VAL A 32 -0.12 1.53 -2.93
CA VAL A 32 0.39 0.78 -4.06
C VAL A 32 1.91 0.81 -4.02
N CYS A 33 2.53 -0.34 -4.09
CA CYS A 33 3.99 -0.48 -4.12
C CYS A 33 4.41 -0.97 -5.50
N LEU A 34 5.15 -0.15 -6.21
CA LEU A 34 5.76 -0.44 -7.51
C LEU A 34 7.18 -0.94 -7.26
N GLY A 35 7.36 -2.25 -7.33
CA GLY A 35 8.62 -2.91 -7.01
C GLY A 35 8.65 -4.32 -7.60
N ASN A 36 9.47 -5.20 -7.04
CA ASN A 36 9.50 -6.60 -7.44
C ASN A 36 9.17 -7.53 -6.26
N PRO A 37 7.91 -8.01 -6.12
CA PRO A 37 6.77 -7.77 -7.01
C PRO A 37 6.02 -6.45 -6.69
N CYS A 38 5.21 -5.99 -7.65
CA CYS A 38 4.25 -4.91 -7.40
C CYS A 38 3.09 -5.43 -6.53
N MET A 39 2.61 -4.61 -5.58
CA MET A 39 1.59 -5.01 -4.62
C MET A 39 0.61 -3.87 -4.33
N THR A 40 -0.65 -4.22 -4.04
CA THR A 40 -1.67 -3.31 -3.51
C THR A 40 -2.03 -3.70 -2.08
N PHE A 41 -1.96 -2.73 -1.16
CA PHE A 41 -2.36 -2.86 0.24
C PHE A 41 -3.64 -2.08 0.48
N PHE A 42 -4.69 -2.79 0.85
CA PHE A 42 -5.92 -2.22 1.38
C PHE A 42 -5.91 -2.24 2.91
N PRO A 43 -6.69 -1.36 3.56
CA PRO A 43 -6.97 -1.50 4.99
C PRO A 43 -7.57 -2.88 5.30
N MET A 44 -7.18 -3.46 6.43
CA MET A 44 -7.58 -4.81 6.85
C MET A 44 -8.89 -4.79 7.64
N THR A 45 -9.20 -3.70 8.32
CA THR A 45 -10.26 -3.64 9.34
C THR A 45 -11.33 -2.56 9.11
N SER A 46 -11.20 -1.74 8.06
CA SER A 46 -12.17 -0.70 7.72
C SER A 46 -12.92 -1.01 6.43
N SER A 47 -14.10 -0.44 6.25
CA SER A 47 -14.82 -0.45 4.97
C SER A 47 -14.23 0.53 3.97
N HIS A 48 -14.40 0.22 2.69
CA HIS A 48 -14.17 1.16 1.60
C HIS A 48 -15.00 2.44 1.76
N SER A 49 -14.43 3.58 1.38
CA SER A 49 -15.14 4.84 1.19
C SER A 49 -14.89 5.41 -0.21
N PRO A 50 -15.89 6.08 -0.84
CA PRO A 50 -15.74 6.60 -2.21
C PRO A 50 -14.60 7.59 -2.41
N ASN A 51 -14.21 8.31 -1.35
CA ASN A 51 -13.21 9.37 -1.38
C ASN A 51 -11.83 8.93 -0.85
N VAL A 52 -11.51 7.63 -0.95
CA VAL A 52 -10.22 7.11 -0.51
C VAL A 52 -9.06 7.69 -1.34
N SER A 53 -7.98 8.04 -0.65
CA SER A 53 -6.72 8.41 -1.31
C SER A 53 -5.90 7.16 -1.67
N ILE A 54 -5.28 7.20 -2.85
CA ILE A 54 -4.38 6.16 -3.34
C ILE A 54 -2.98 6.75 -3.41
N TYR A 55 -2.04 6.17 -2.68
CA TYR A 55 -0.63 6.56 -2.70
C TYR A 55 0.19 5.48 -3.38
N CYS A 56 1.06 5.88 -4.30
CA CYS A 56 1.97 4.95 -4.96
C CYS A 56 3.40 5.25 -4.52
N ILE A 57 4.13 4.21 -4.12
CA ILE A 57 5.55 4.28 -3.81
C ILE A 57 6.34 3.33 -4.70
N GLY A 58 7.51 3.76 -5.14
CA GLY A 58 8.46 2.95 -5.91
C GLY A 58 9.65 2.56 -5.06
N PHE A 59 10.11 1.31 -5.20
CA PHE A 59 11.37 0.88 -4.60
C PHE A 59 12.50 0.99 -5.61
N VAL A 60 13.51 1.81 -5.32
CA VAL A 60 14.64 2.07 -6.20
C VAL A 60 15.96 1.72 -5.51
N ASN A 61 16.92 1.23 -6.29
CA ASN A 61 18.29 0.90 -5.85
C ASN A 61 18.39 -0.04 -4.64
N HIS A 62 17.35 -0.85 -4.39
CA HIS A 62 17.28 -1.78 -3.26
C HIS A 62 17.41 -1.13 -1.87
N ASN A 63 17.22 0.19 -1.75
CA ASN A 63 17.37 0.89 -0.47
C ASN A 63 16.51 2.14 -0.30
N HIS A 64 15.80 2.59 -1.33
CA HIS A 64 15.11 3.88 -1.28
C HIS A 64 13.68 3.79 -1.79
N TRP A 65 12.80 4.48 -1.09
CA TRP A 65 11.39 4.59 -1.42
C TRP A 65 11.08 5.99 -1.91
N ILE A 66 10.49 6.09 -3.09
CA ILE A 66 10.04 7.36 -3.67
C ILE A 66 8.53 7.37 -3.81
N GLN A 67 7.90 8.53 -3.69
CA GLN A 67 6.51 8.68 -4.10
C GLN A 67 6.43 8.75 -5.64
N VAL A 68 5.46 8.03 -6.20
CA VAL A 68 5.17 8.03 -7.64
C VAL A 68 3.78 8.60 -7.87
N ASN A 69 3.68 9.60 -8.75
CA ASN A 69 2.39 10.18 -9.12
C ASN A 69 1.83 9.46 -10.34
N MET A 70 0.69 8.79 -10.16
CA MET A 70 0.05 8.01 -11.21
C MET A 70 -1.06 8.80 -11.90
N LYS A 71 -1.29 8.53 -13.19
CA LYS A 71 -2.44 9.08 -13.92
C LYS A 71 -3.76 8.55 -13.31
N LYS A 72 -4.82 9.36 -13.36
CA LYS A 72 -6.16 8.94 -12.91
C LYS A 72 -6.59 7.67 -13.64
N GLY A 73 -7.15 6.71 -12.89
CA GLY A 73 -7.68 5.46 -13.44
C GLY A 73 -6.64 4.40 -13.77
N PHE A 74 -5.37 4.58 -13.41
CA PHE A 74 -4.33 3.55 -13.61
C PHE A 74 -4.75 2.19 -12.99
N PRO A 75 -4.34 1.06 -13.61
CA PRO A 75 -4.61 -0.25 -13.06
C PRO A 75 -3.82 -0.45 -11.76
N LEU A 76 -4.44 -1.08 -10.77
CA LEU A 76 -3.81 -1.44 -9.52
C LEU A 76 -3.12 -2.80 -9.66
N PRO A 77 -1.88 -2.96 -9.16
CA PRO A 77 -1.27 -4.28 -9.03
C PRO A 77 -2.11 -5.25 -8.19
N PRO A 78 -1.81 -6.56 -8.24
CA PRO A 78 -2.50 -7.54 -7.42
C PRO A 78 -2.50 -7.17 -5.94
N VAL A 79 -3.65 -7.41 -5.29
CA VAL A 79 -3.76 -7.30 -3.84
C VAL A 79 -3.01 -8.46 -3.18
N THR A 80 -2.30 -8.16 -2.11
CA THR A 80 -1.49 -9.13 -1.38
C THR A 80 -2.30 -10.35 -0.90
N LEU A 81 -1.63 -11.51 -0.84
CA LEU A 81 -2.27 -12.75 -0.39
C LEU A 81 -2.69 -12.67 1.09
N ASP A 82 -1.91 -12.02 1.96
CA ASP A 82 -2.27 -11.92 3.37
C ASP A 82 -3.51 -11.04 3.57
N TRP A 83 -3.70 -9.99 2.77
CA TRP A 83 -4.96 -9.25 2.78
C TRP A 83 -6.13 -10.15 2.39
N LYS A 84 -5.95 -10.99 1.35
CA LYS A 84 -6.99 -11.95 0.94
C LYS A 84 -7.29 -12.99 2.03
N LYS A 85 -6.33 -13.31 2.89
CA LYS A 85 -6.46 -14.34 3.93
C LYS A 85 -6.98 -13.80 5.26
N PHE A 86 -6.52 -12.63 5.70
CA PHE A 86 -6.70 -12.16 7.08
C PHE A 86 -7.55 -10.91 7.23
N ARG A 87 -8.05 -10.32 6.13
CA ARG A 87 -8.95 -9.15 6.24
C ARG A 87 -10.18 -9.48 7.08
N SER A 88 -10.70 -8.46 7.75
CA SER A 88 -12.03 -8.50 8.36
C SER A 88 -13.13 -8.63 7.30
N HIS A 89 -14.32 -9.08 7.71
CA HIS A 89 -15.46 -9.18 6.79
C HIS A 89 -15.80 -7.83 6.13
N ILE A 90 -15.82 -6.75 6.92
CA ILE A 90 -16.16 -5.40 6.45
C ILE A 90 -15.15 -4.87 5.40
N ALA A 91 -13.88 -5.25 5.50
CA ALA A 91 -12.85 -4.86 4.54
C ALA A 91 -13.02 -5.52 3.16
N THR A 92 -13.86 -6.53 3.01
CA THR A 92 -14.17 -7.11 1.68
C THR A 92 -14.73 -6.06 0.70
N THR A 93 -15.36 -5.00 1.22
CA THR A 93 -15.85 -3.86 0.43
C THR A 93 -14.76 -3.16 -0.40
N TRP A 94 -13.49 -3.23 0.00
CA TRP A 94 -12.37 -2.67 -0.78
C TRP A 94 -12.22 -3.36 -2.14
N MET A 95 -12.31 -4.68 -2.20
CA MET A 95 -12.25 -5.40 -3.49
C MET A 95 -13.41 -5.04 -4.40
N LEU A 96 -14.62 -4.85 -3.84
CA LEU A 96 -15.79 -4.43 -4.61
C LEU A 96 -15.61 -3.02 -5.18
N GLY A 97 -15.15 -2.07 -4.35
CA GLY A 97 -14.90 -0.69 -4.77
C GLY A 97 -13.82 -0.56 -5.84
N PHE A 98 -12.91 -1.53 -5.94
CA PHE A 98 -11.78 -1.53 -6.88
C PHE A 98 -11.80 -2.66 -7.92
N ALA A 99 -12.91 -3.39 -8.07
CA ALA A 99 -13.00 -4.58 -8.91
C ALA A 99 -12.58 -4.33 -10.37
N GLY A 100 -12.92 -3.15 -10.92
CA GLY A 100 -12.54 -2.76 -12.29
C GLY A 100 -11.11 -2.24 -12.45
N ARG A 101 -10.32 -2.19 -11.36
CA ARG A 101 -8.96 -1.63 -11.37
C ARG A 101 -7.89 -2.63 -10.94
N VAL A 102 -8.20 -3.59 -10.07
CA VAL A 102 -7.23 -4.59 -9.59
C VAL A 102 -6.91 -5.59 -10.69
N GLN A 103 -5.62 -5.79 -10.97
CA GLN A 103 -5.14 -6.81 -11.90
C GLN A 103 -5.09 -8.20 -11.23
N HIS A 104 -5.36 -9.24 -12.03
CA HIS A 104 -5.38 -10.64 -11.61
C HIS A 104 -4.09 -11.37 -11.97
#